data_AF-A0A9W6U3U0-F1
#
_entry.id   AF-A0A9W6U3U0-F1
#
_cell.length_a   1.000
_cell.length_b   1.000
_cell.length_c   1.000
_cell.angle_alpha   90.00
_cell.angle_beta   90.00
_cell.angle_gamma   90.00
#
_symmetry.space_group_name_H-M   'P 1'
#
loop_
_entity.id
_entity.type
_entity.pdbx_description
1 polymer ?
#
loop_
_entity_poly.entity_id
_entity_poly.type
_entity_poly.pdbx_seq_one_letter_code
_entity_poly.pdbx_strand_id
1 'polypeptide(L)'
;MGSARPLPRRHGALHFLMLGSLLYALVVLGYSALNVHSGSLLPAVQLTRLLDAFKLSLRHVRRSPEQQQADDHALQVGVIPSGETTQHRLKCVGWRATADCRPDGPRLPELDRLCTKTIPHGQSGYCELQDEDSGELFKVARRTCADVAGKAALFRCLEAPRFANYHVLAYEAVERALKTGFTLPNVESGDAELQDGIVMVVYPKMVPSTPQFEWCGRLVALGIARHAFVDMFEQESGQLLIDRRRHVAPLELLRFFTFHKPNPFVQLKLVWGDKDLFRLAWLKLDVPFHMIQSPPAVAGKVVNGTFCGMTMVQHDAKGGVLFLHRNSHKLTGGRIRNPADEKNRTMRKEARVDDKVQERNEDKVASSTQPSQEYPDAAIWTHLLSFRSTSPRSEYQIETYHTEYSKDQICYGQQFLDANENFYAQEFASMSFSGLETHLRRFAMEAGQLHQARVDAIARKQQLQRKPFRVQAATDV
;
A
#
# COMPACT_ATOMS: atom_id res chain seq x y z
N MET A 1 57.24 -2.92 -86.49
CA MET A 1 55.78 -2.65 -86.56
C MET A 1 55.08 -3.67 -85.67
N GLY A 2 54.18 -3.24 -84.79
CA GLY A 2 53.33 -4.13 -83.98
C GLY A 2 53.42 -3.90 -82.47
N SER A 3 52.72 -2.88 -81.98
CA SER A 3 52.46 -2.61 -80.56
C SER A 3 51.26 -3.45 -80.09
N ALA A 4 51.39 -4.15 -78.97
CA ALA A 4 50.27 -4.80 -78.29
C ALA A 4 50.09 -4.16 -76.89
N ARG A 5 48.98 -3.41 -76.72
CA ARG A 5 48.50 -2.90 -75.43
C ARG A 5 47.60 -3.97 -74.77
N PRO A 6 47.66 -4.18 -73.44
CA PRO A 6 46.69 -5.02 -72.74
C PRO A 6 45.40 -4.25 -72.40
N LEU A 7 44.26 -4.95 -72.45
CA LEU A 7 42.91 -4.45 -72.13
C LEU A 7 42.73 -4.04 -70.65
N PRO A 8 41.84 -3.08 -70.34
CA PRO A 8 41.53 -2.70 -68.97
C PRO A 8 40.45 -3.58 -68.32
N ARG A 9 40.59 -3.67 -66.98
CA ARG A 9 39.83 -4.47 -65.99
C ARG A 9 38.29 -4.36 -66.09
N ARG A 10 37.63 -5.51 -66.26
CA ARG A 10 36.17 -5.71 -66.24
C ARG A 10 35.53 -5.90 -64.84
N HIS A 11 36.27 -5.72 -63.74
CA HIS A 11 35.79 -6.05 -62.38
C HIS A 11 34.99 -4.94 -61.67
N GLY A 12 35.10 -3.68 -62.08
CA GLY A 12 34.39 -2.57 -61.42
C GLY A 12 32.87 -2.58 -61.68
N ALA A 13 32.46 -2.89 -62.92
CA ALA A 13 31.05 -2.88 -63.30
C ALA A 13 30.23 -3.98 -62.59
N LEU A 14 30.85 -5.15 -62.36
CA LEU A 14 30.19 -6.27 -61.66
C LEU A 14 29.95 -5.94 -60.17
N HIS A 15 30.90 -5.25 -59.53
CA HIS A 15 30.76 -4.81 -58.14
C HIS A 15 29.66 -3.76 -57.98
N PHE A 16 29.55 -2.82 -58.91
CA PHE A 16 28.46 -1.82 -58.91
C PHE A 16 27.08 -2.45 -59.13
N LEU A 17 26.98 -3.46 -60.00
CA LEU A 17 25.73 -4.19 -60.22
C LEU A 17 25.31 -5.02 -58.99
N MET A 18 26.27 -5.64 -58.29
CA MET A 18 26.00 -6.42 -57.07
C MET A 18 25.63 -5.51 -55.88
N LEU A 19 26.26 -4.35 -55.74
CA LEU A 19 25.87 -3.36 -54.73
C LEU A 19 24.50 -2.75 -55.04
N GLY A 20 24.20 -2.48 -56.31
CA GLY A 20 22.90 -1.99 -56.76
C GLY A 20 21.77 -2.99 -56.50
N SER A 21 21.99 -4.28 -56.76
CA SER A 21 21.00 -5.33 -56.50
C SER A 21 20.76 -5.56 -55.01
N LEU A 22 21.81 -5.48 -54.19
CA LEU A 22 21.70 -5.57 -52.72
C LEU A 22 20.90 -4.40 -52.14
N LEU A 23 21.18 -3.18 -52.62
CA LEU A 23 20.46 -1.97 -52.19
C LEU A 23 18.99 -2.03 -52.62
N TYR A 24 18.72 -2.49 -53.84
CA TYR A 24 17.36 -2.69 -54.34
C TYR A 24 16.59 -3.73 -53.51
N ALA A 25 17.21 -4.86 -53.16
CA ALA A 25 16.60 -5.88 -52.31
C ALA A 25 16.26 -5.34 -50.90
N LEU A 26 17.13 -4.53 -50.30
CA LEU A 26 16.88 -3.90 -49.00
C LEU A 26 15.74 -2.87 -49.05
N VAL A 27 15.67 -2.08 -50.12
CA VAL A 27 14.58 -1.11 -50.32
C VAL A 27 13.24 -1.82 -50.52
N VAL A 28 13.22 -2.91 -51.31
CA VAL A 28 12.00 -3.70 -51.52
C VAL A 28 11.56 -4.40 -50.22
N LEU A 29 12.47 -5.00 -49.46
CA LEU A 29 12.16 -5.60 -48.16
C LEU A 29 11.64 -4.56 -47.15
N GLY A 30 12.24 -3.36 -47.12
CA GLY A 30 11.75 -2.26 -46.29
C GLY A 30 10.36 -1.77 -46.72
N TYR A 31 10.13 -1.65 -48.02
CA TYR A 31 8.83 -1.25 -48.57
C TYR A 31 7.74 -2.30 -48.30
N SER A 32 8.07 -3.59 -48.40
CA SER A 32 7.15 -4.68 -48.03
C SER A 32 6.85 -4.69 -46.53
N ALA A 33 7.86 -4.51 -45.66
CA ALA A 33 7.66 -4.44 -44.22
C ALA A 33 6.79 -3.24 -43.79
N LEU A 34 6.94 -2.09 -44.47
CA LEU A 34 6.14 -0.89 -44.22
C LEU A 34 4.70 -1.00 -44.75
N ASN A 35 4.47 -1.69 -45.87
CA ASN A 35 3.13 -1.82 -46.45
C ASN A 35 2.31 -2.99 -45.90
N VAL A 36 2.94 -4.02 -45.32
CA VAL A 36 2.25 -5.15 -44.66
C VAL A 36 1.59 -4.73 -43.33
N HIS A 37 1.93 -3.55 -42.78
CA HIS A 37 1.29 -2.97 -41.58
C HIS A 37 0.41 -1.74 -41.89
N SER A 38 -0.15 -1.65 -43.09
CA SER A 38 -1.17 -0.65 -43.44
C SER A 38 -2.50 -0.95 -42.77
N GLY A 39 -2.56 -0.76 -41.46
CA GLY A 39 -3.76 -0.96 -40.66
C GLY A 39 -3.55 -0.69 -39.18
N SER A 40 -2.96 0.46 -38.80
CA SER A 40 -3.16 1.13 -37.50
C SER A 40 -2.27 2.38 -37.38
N LEU A 41 -2.86 3.49 -36.94
CA LEU A 41 -2.23 4.79 -36.67
C LEU A 41 -1.22 4.72 -35.48
N LEU A 42 0.03 4.31 -35.69
CA LEU A 42 1.07 4.32 -34.64
C LEU A 42 2.56 4.64 -35.02
N PRO A 43 2.97 5.29 -36.14
CA PRO A 43 4.42 5.41 -36.41
C PRO A 43 5.14 6.57 -35.72
N ALA A 44 4.44 7.62 -35.28
CA ALA A 44 5.10 8.84 -34.78
C ALA A 44 5.76 8.67 -33.40
N VAL A 45 5.20 7.81 -32.54
CA VAL A 45 5.70 7.56 -31.17
C VAL A 45 6.90 6.59 -31.17
N GLN A 46 6.97 5.71 -32.17
CA GLN A 46 8.01 4.67 -32.24
C GLN A 46 9.30 5.21 -32.87
N LEU A 47 9.17 6.11 -33.85
CA LEU A 47 10.33 6.81 -34.45
C LEU A 47 10.99 7.78 -33.46
N THR A 48 10.20 8.47 -32.62
CA THR A 48 10.73 9.33 -31.55
C THR A 48 11.48 8.51 -30.49
N ARG A 49 10.94 7.36 -30.07
CA ARG A 49 11.66 6.43 -29.16
C ARG A 49 12.93 5.86 -29.75
N LEU A 50 12.95 5.53 -31.05
CA LEU A 50 14.16 5.07 -31.74
C LEU A 50 15.20 6.19 -31.87
N LEU A 51 14.78 7.41 -32.17
CA LEU A 51 15.66 8.58 -32.19
C LEU A 51 16.19 8.93 -30.79
N ASP A 52 15.39 8.78 -29.74
CA ASP A 52 15.84 8.96 -28.35
C ASP A 52 16.79 7.84 -27.91
N ALA A 53 16.54 6.59 -28.30
CA ALA A 53 17.45 5.48 -28.07
C ALA A 53 18.79 5.66 -28.82
N PHE A 54 18.75 6.16 -30.06
CA PHE A 54 19.94 6.44 -30.86
C PHE A 54 20.72 7.65 -30.30
N LYS A 55 20.01 8.68 -29.80
CA LYS A 55 20.61 9.81 -29.06
C LYS A 55 21.21 9.37 -27.72
N LEU A 56 20.59 8.42 -27.00
CA LEU A 56 21.16 7.81 -25.79
C LEU A 56 22.43 7.00 -26.09
N SER A 57 22.43 6.28 -27.21
CA SER A 57 23.57 5.46 -27.65
C SER A 57 24.78 6.33 -28.07
N LEU A 58 24.54 7.48 -28.71
CA LEU A 58 25.61 8.43 -29.08
C LEU A 58 26.16 9.27 -27.91
N ARG A 59 25.44 9.38 -26.79
CA ARG A 59 25.94 10.04 -25.56
C ARG A 59 27.01 9.21 -24.81
N HIS A 60 27.16 7.93 -25.13
CA HIS A 60 28.10 7.03 -24.45
C HIS A 60 29.58 7.22 -24.86
N VAL A 61 29.94 8.17 -25.73
CA VAL A 61 31.29 8.25 -26.31
C VAL A 61 32.13 9.46 -25.83
N ARG A 62 31.57 10.43 -25.10
CA ARG A 62 32.40 11.47 -24.45
C ARG A 62 31.74 12.04 -23.19
N ARG A 63 32.21 11.62 -22.01
CA ARG A 63 31.88 12.29 -20.73
C ARG A 63 32.37 13.73 -20.78
N SER A 64 31.56 14.67 -20.29
CA SER A 64 32.03 16.05 -20.10
C SER A 64 33.07 16.10 -18.97
N PRO A 65 33.97 17.09 -18.95
CA PRO A 65 34.89 17.28 -17.83
C PRO A 65 34.18 17.40 -16.48
N GLU A 66 33.03 18.10 -16.45
CA GLU A 66 32.19 18.24 -15.26
C GLU A 66 31.63 16.90 -14.78
N GLN A 67 31.21 16.04 -15.71
CA GLN A 67 30.69 14.72 -15.38
C GLN A 67 31.79 13.77 -14.88
N GLN A 68 32.97 13.83 -15.48
CA GLN A 68 34.13 13.06 -15.02
C GLN A 68 34.54 13.48 -13.59
N GLN A 69 34.61 14.79 -13.31
CA GLN A 69 34.90 15.28 -11.97
C GLN A 69 33.83 14.86 -10.95
N ALA A 70 32.55 14.89 -11.34
CA ALA A 70 31.46 14.45 -10.48
C ALA A 70 31.51 12.94 -10.20
N ASP A 71 31.86 12.12 -11.20
CA ASP A 71 32.07 10.67 -11.05
C ASP A 71 33.24 10.40 -10.09
N ASP A 72 34.36 11.10 -10.24
CA ASP A 72 35.54 10.96 -9.38
C ASP A 72 35.24 11.39 -7.93
N HIS A 73 34.45 12.45 -7.73
CA HIS A 73 33.94 12.84 -6.40
C HIS A 73 33.04 11.77 -5.81
N ALA A 74 32.13 11.20 -6.61
CA ALA A 74 31.21 10.17 -6.15
C ALA A 74 31.90 8.89 -5.66
N LEU A 75 33.14 8.62 -6.07
CA LEU A 75 33.96 7.52 -5.55
C LEU A 75 34.48 7.78 -4.13
N GLN A 76 34.60 9.05 -3.72
CA GLN A 76 35.06 9.45 -2.39
C GLN A 76 33.93 9.51 -1.36
N VAL A 77 32.68 9.58 -1.82
CA VAL A 77 31.50 9.60 -0.95
C VAL A 77 31.17 8.17 -0.51
N GLY A 78 31.29 7.92 0.80
CA GLY A 78 31.05 6.62 1.42
C GLY A 78 29.57 6.28 1.55
N VAL A 79 29.29 5.13 2.17
CA VAL A 79 27.93 4.72 2.58
C VAL A 79 27.99 4.44 4.07
N ILE A 80 27.01 4.92 4.83
CA ILE A 80 26.93 4.65 6.27
C ILE A 80 26.80 3.12 6.46
N PRO A 81 27.75 2.48 7.17
CA PRO A 81 27.68 1.06 7.47
C PRO A 81 26.37 0.69 8.16
N SER A 82 25.71 -0.38 7.71
CA SER A 82 24.42 -0.81 8.29
C SER A 82 24.51 -1.33 9.73
N GLY A 83 25.72 -1.57 10.24
CA GLY A 83 25.98 -1.98 11.61
C GLY A 83 26.38 -0.83 12.54
N GLU A 84 26.43 0.39 12.04
CA GLU A 84 26.76 1.57 12.83
C GLU A 84 25.68 1.83 13.87
N THR A 85 26.11 2.07 15.11
CA THR A 85 25.24 2.44 16.22
C THR A 85 25.51 3.87 16.68
N THR A 86 26.40 4.57 15.99
CA THR A 86 26.76 5.95 16.29
C THR A 86 25.80 6.88 15.57
N GLN A 87 25.21 7.81 16.31
CA GLN A 87 24.42 8.86 15.70
C GLN A 87 25.37 9.91 15.10
N HIS A 88 25.19 10.23 13.82
CA HIS A 88 26.00 11.24 13.13
C HIS A 88 25.32 12.60 13.12
N ARG A 89 26.13 13.67 13.18
CA ARG A 89 25.64 15.03 13.03
C ARG A 89 25.64 15.43 11.55
N LEU A 90 24.65 14.92 10.83
CA LEU A 90 24.60 15.02 9.37
C LEU A 90 23.97 16.31 8.87
N LYS A 91 24.67 16.99 7.96
CA LYS A 91 24.19 18.14 7.19
C LYS A 91 23.99 17.76 5.73
N CYS A 92 22.87 18.18 5.15
CA CYS A 92 22.60 17.93 3.74
C CYS A 92 23.46 18.82 2.84
N VAL A 93 24.13 18.20 1.87
CA VAL A 93 24.89 18.89 0.80
C VAL A 93 24.02 19.06 -0.44
N GLY A 94 23.32 18.00 -0.87
CA GLY A 94 22.41 18.07 -2.01
C GLY A 94 22.03 16.72 -2.59
N TRP A 95 21.19 16.75 -3.62
CA TRP A 95 20.86 15.61 -4.45
C TRP A 95 21.90 15.45 -5.56
N ARG A 96 22.31 14.20 -5.76
CA ARG A 96 23.27 13.75 -6.76
C ARG A 96 22.54 12.81 -7.72
N ALA A 97 22.17 13.31 -8.90
CA ALA A 97 21.48 12.51 -9.91
C ALA A 97 22.40 11.51 -10.62
N THR A 98 21.88 10.34 -10.97
CA THR A 98 22.64 9.30 -11.67
C THR A 98 21.88 8.74 -12.87
N ALA A 99 22.63 8.19 -13.83
CA ALA A 99 22.12 7.51 -15.01
C ALA A 99 21.83 6.02 -14.73
N ASP A 100 21.34 5.32 -15.77
CA ASP A 100 21.12 3.87 -15.82
C ASP A 100 20.20 3.30 -14.74
N CYS A 101 19.39 4.16 -14.13
CA CYS A 101 18.48 3.77 -13.06
C CYS A 101 19.15 3.11 -11.86
N ARG A 102 20.43 3.43 -11.66
CA ARG A 102 21.27 2.91 -10.58
C ARG A 102 21.77 4.07 -9.71
N PRO A 103 21.60 4.02 -8.38
CA PRO A 103 22.12 5.06 -7.49
C PRO A 103 23.64 5.25 -7.57
N ASP A 104 24.39 4.21 -7.96
CA ASP A 104 25.84 4.28 -8.17
C ASP A 104 26.20 4.29 -9.67
N GLY A 105 25.24 4.63 -10.54
CA GLY A 105 25.47 4.83 -11.96
C GLY A 105 26.26 6.12 -12.24
N PRO A 106 26.59 6.38 -13.52
CA PRO A 106 27.27 7.61 -13.94
C PRO A 106 26.51 8.85 -13.45
N ARG A 107 27.22 9.85 -12.95
CA ARG A 107 26.65 11.09 -12.40
C ARG A 107 26.03 11.93 -13.49
N LEU A 108 24.94 12.63 -13.21
CA LEU A 108 24.30 13.60 -14.12
C LEU A 108 24.25 14.98 -13.45
N PRO A 109 25.37 15.73 -13.39
CA PRO A 109 25.49 16.96 -12.62
C PRO A 109 24.45 18.02 -12.98
N GLU A 110 24.02 18.07 -14.24
CA GLU A 110 22.99 18.97 -14.75
C GLU A 110 21.60 18.73 -14.13
N LEU A 111 21.40 17.57 -13.52
CA LEU A 111 20.15 17.19 -12.85
C LEU A 111 20.27 17.16 -11.32
N ASP A 112 21.41 17.60 -10.76
CA ASP A 112 21.58 17.76 -9.33
C ASP A 112 20.64 18.83 -8.76
N ARG A 113 20.29 18.69 -7.48
CA ARG A 113 19.32 19.58 -6.82
C ARG A 113 19.76 19.97 -5.43
N LEU A 114 19.37 21.18 -5.01
CA LEU A 114 19.56 21.63 -3.63
C LEU A 114 18.69 20.80 -2.67
N CYS A 115 19.11 20.73 -1.40
CA CYS A 115 18.41 19.99 -0.36
C CYS A 115 16.93 20.34 -0.20
N THR A 116 16.54 21.58 -0.49
CA THR A 116 15.17 22.09 -0.34
C THR A 116 14.27 21.79 -1.54
N LYS A 117 14.84 21.32 -2.66
CA LYS A 117 14.10 21.06 -3.90
C LYS A 117 13.56 19.64 -3.89
N THR A 118 12.32 19.49 -4.35
CA THR A 118 11.70 18.19 -4.58
C THR A 118 12.39 17.46 -5.72
N ILE A 119 12.66 16.18 -5.51
CA ILE A 119 13.22 15.29 -6.52
C ILE A 119 12.07 14.68 -7.34
N PRO A 120 12.05 14.86 -8.67
CA PRO A 120 11.06 14.27 -9.56
C PRO A 120 10.92 12.75 -9.41
N HIS A 121 9.75 12.24 -9.82
CA HIS A 121 9.53 10.81 -10.01
C HIS A 121 10.40 10.29 -11.18
N GLY A 122 10.74 9.01 -11.14
CA GLY A 122 11.57 8.37 -12.17
C GLY A 122 13.05 8.78 -12.18
N GLN A 123 13.50 9.64 -11.25
CA GLN A 123 14.90 10.07 -11.19
C GLN A 123 15.73 9.16 -10.27
N SER A 124 16.84 8.64 -10.80
CA SER A 124 17.84 7.89 -10.04
C SER A 124 18.89 8.81 -9.41
N GLY A 125 19.42 8.43 -8.25
CA GLY A 125 20.46 9.19 -7.56
C GLY A 125 20.53 8.92 -6.06
N TYR A 126 21.18 9.82 -5.33
CA TYR A 126 21.29 9.78 -3.87
C TYR A 126 21.38 11.18 -3.26
N CYS A 127 21.07 11.30 -1.97
CA CYS A 127 21.36 12.48 -1.18
C CYS A 127 22.78 12.38 -0.60
N GLU A 128 23.58 13.40 -0.84
CA GLU A 128 24.91 13.54 -0.25
C GLU A 128 24.78 14.31 1.07
N LEU A 129 25.25 13.67 2.14
CA LEU A 129 25.30 14.25 3.49
C LEU A 129 26.75 14.38 3.92
N GLN A 130 27.05 15.42 4.68
CA GLN A 130 28.33 15.60 5.36
C GLN A 130 28.14 15.41 6.86
N ASP A 131 29.01 14.64 7.49
CA ASP A 131 29.10 14.63 8.95
C ASP A 131 29.83 15.89 9.42
N GLU A 132 29.19 16.70 10.27
CA GLU A 132 29.77 17.93 10.79
C GLU A 132 30.94 17.67 11.75
N ASP A 133 31.01 16.47 12.34
CA ASP A 133 32.04 16.13 13.33
C ASP A 133 33.32 15.56 12.67
N SER A 134 33.18 14.62 11.73
CA SER A 134 34.34 14.01 11.02
C SER A 134 34.68 14.70 9.68
N GLY A 135 33.73 15.42 9.09
CA GLY A 135 33.85 15.99 7.74
C GLY A 135 33.59 14.98 6.61
N GLU A 136 33.35 13.71 6.93
CA GLU A 136 33.11 12.65 5.95
C GLU A 136 31.80 12.85 5.17
N LEU A 137 31.76 12.30 3.94
CA LEU A 137 30.62 12.39 3.05
C LEU A 137 29.95 11.02 2.87
N PHE A 138 28.62 11.00 2.94
CA PHE A 138 27.82 9.79 2.86
C PHE A 138 26.72 9.87 1.79
N LYS A 139 26.55 8.78 1.05
CA LYS A 139 25.41 8.52 0.15
C LYS A 139 24.24 7.97 0.96
N VAL A 140 23.19 8.76 1.09
CA VAL A 140 21.96 8.39 1.80
C VAL A 140 20.77 8.49 0.85
N ALA A 141 19.69 7.78 1.15
CA ALA A 141 18.45 7.83 0.37
C ALA A 141 18.65 7.61 -1.13
N ARG A 142 19.32 6.50 -1.42
CA ARG A 142 19.63 6.00 -2.76
C ARG A 142 18.33 5.56 -3.46
N ARG A 143 18.10 6.05 -4.68
CA ARG A 143 16.89 5.79 -5.48
C ARG A 143 17.26 5.34 -6.89
N THR A 144 16.43 4.44 -7.44
CA THR A 144 16.45 4.02 -8.85
C THR A 144 15.39 4.81 -9.65
N CYS A 145 15.31 4.59 -10.98
CA CYS A 145 14.25 5.20 -11.79
C CYS A 145 12.88 4.57 -11.64
N ALA A 146 12.74 3.49 -10.87
CA ALA A 146 11.48 2.78 -10.92
C ALA A 146 10.37 3.71 -10.39
N ASP A 147 9.17 3.58 -10.97
CA ASP A 147 8.01 4.35 -10.55
C ASP A 147 7.51 3.81 -9.21
N VAL A 148 7.44 4.69 -8.22
CA VAL A 148 6.68 4.43 -7.00
C VAL A 148 5.22 4.53 -7.39
N ALA A 149 4.60 3.40 -7.69
CA ALA A 149 3.19 3.38 -8.02
C ALA A 149 2.37 3.80 -6.78
N GLY A 150 1.58 4.86 -6.96
CA GLY A 150 0.90 5.58 -5.89
C GLY A 150 1.30 7.07 -5.85
N LYS A 151 0.63 7.87 -5.02
CA LYS A 151 1.00 9.28 -4.78
C LYS A 151 2.34 9.31 -4.02
N ALA A 152 3.46 9.02 -4.68
CA ALA A 152 4.77 9.00 -4.03
C ALA A 152 4.97 10.32 -3.29
N ALA A 153 5.43 10.22 -2.05
CA ALA A 153 5.67 11.38 -1.24
C ALA A 153 6.65 12.32 -1.96
N LEU A 154 6.41 13.62 -1.85
CA LEU A 154 7.37 14.63 -2.27
C LEU A 154 8.65 14.41 -1.46
N PHE A 155 9.70 13.90 -2.11
CA PHE A 155 10.98 13.62 -1.47
C PHE A 155 11.95 14.77 -1.69
N ARG A 156 12.65 15.20 -0.63
CA ARG A 156 13.76 16.15 -0.69
C ARG A 156 14.93 15.61 0.15
N CYS A 157 16.14 16.10 -0.12
CA CYS A 157 17.30 15.69 0.66
C CYS A 157 17.39 16.37 2.03
N LEU A 158 16.60 17.43 2.27
CA LEU A 158 16.54 18.09 3.58
C LEU A 158 16.14 17.12 4.70
N GLU A 159 15.30 16.13 4.42
CA GLU A 159 14.86 15.12 5.38
C GLU A 159 15.84 13.94 5.54
N ALA A 160 16.83 13.82 4.65
CA ALA A 160 17.76 12.68 4.61
C ALA A 160 18.65 12.51 5.87
N PRO A 161 19.11 13.56 6.58
CA PRO A 161 19.82 13.39 7.85
C PRO A 161 19.04 12.62 8.92
N ARG A 162 17.74 12.88 9.02
CA ARG A 162 16.86 12.19 9.99
C ARG A 162 16.70 10.73 9.62
N PHE A 163 16.59 10.50 8.33
CA PHE A 163 16.46 9.19 7.75
C PHE A 163 17.72 8.33 8.00
N ALA A 164 18.90 8.92 7.79
CA ALA A 164 20.19 8.28 8.08
C ALA A 164 20.28 7.81 9.54
N ASN A 165 19.88 8.64 10.51
CA ASN A 165 19.97 8.30 11.93
C ASN A 165 18.82 7.40 12.44
N TYR A 166 17.79 7.15 11.64
CA TYR A 166 16.60 6.40 12.09
C TYR A 166 16.93 4.97 12.52
N HIS A 167 17.94 4.34 11.92
CA HIS A 167 18.36 2.99 12.25
C HIS A 167 19.02 2.89 13.63
N VAL A 168 19.77 3.92 14.04
CA VAL A 168 20.38 4.04 15.37
C VAL A 168 19.29 4.16 16.42
N LEU A 169 18.32 5.05 16.20
CA LEU A 169 17.17 5.21 17.10
C LEU A 169 16.35 3.93 17.23
N ALA A 170 16.19 3.18 16.13
CA ALA A 170 15.54 1.88 16.14
C ALA A 170 16.35 0.84 16.94
N TYR A 171 17.67 0.86 16.85
CA TYR A 171 18.56 0.02 17.65
C TYR A 171 18.45 0.36 19.14
N GLU A 172 18.48 1.64 19.51
CA GLU A 172 18.29 2.09 20.90
C GLU A 172 16.94 1.65 21.49
N ALA A 173 15.87 1.67 20.67
CA ALA A 173 14.57 1.16 21.10
C ALA A 173 14.63 -0.33 21.47
N VAL A 174 15.32 -1.13 20.66
CA VAL A 174 15.53 -2.56 20.90
C VAL A 174 16.39 -2.81 22.13
N GLU A 175 17.51 -2.09 22.27
CA GLU A 175 18.39 -2.20 23.44
C GLU A 175 17.66 -1.90 24.75
N ARG A 176 16.74 -0.94 24.76
CA ARG A 176 15.88 -0.67 25.93
C ARG A 176 14.98 -1.86 26.26
N ALA A 177 14.45 -2.55 25.26
CA ALA A 177 13.60 -3.73 25.44
C ALA A 177 14.35 -4.96 25.95
N LEU A 178 15.66 -5.05 25.69
CA LEU A 178 16.53 -6.14 26.12
C LEU A 178 17.03 -5.99 27.57
N LYS A 179 16.85 -4.82 28.19
CA LYS A 179 17.25 -4.59 29.59
C LYS A 179 16.41 -5.43 30.56
N THR A 180 17.06 -5.94 31.60
CA THR A 180 16.40 -6.69 32.69
C THR A 180 15.32 -5.84 33.34
N GLY A 181 14.13 -6.41 33.54
CA GLY A 181 13.00 -5.71 34.15
C GLY A 181 12.21 -4.81 33.18
N PHE A 182 12.53 -4.80 31.89
CA PHE A 182 11.69 -4.13 30.90
C PHE A 182 10.32 -4.82 30.81
N THR A 183 9.26 -4.03 30.90
CA THR A 183 7.89 -4.47 30.71
C THR A 183 7.26 -3.69 29.57
N LEU A 184 6.48 -4.37 28.73
CA LEU A 184 5.72 -3.69 27.70
C LEU A 184 4.80 -2.63 28.34
N PRO A 185 4.64 -1.46 27.69
CA PRO A 185 3.75 -0.41 28.16
C PRO A 185 2.29 -0.89 28.16
N ASN A 186 1.47 -0.32 29.07
CA ASN A 186 0.05 -0.68 29.27
C ASN A 186 -0.19 -2.13 29.73
N VAL A 187 0.78 -2.72 30.45
CA VAL A 187 0.54 -3.92 31.26
C VAL A 187 0.09 -3.40 32.63
N GLU A 188 -1.21 -3.44 32.91
CA GLU A 188 -1.76 -3.03 34.21
C GLU A 188 -1.15 -3.88 35.33
N SER A 189 -0.69 -3.22 36.39
CA SER A 189 0.06 -3.86 37.50
C SER A 189 -0.83 -4.67 38.46
N GLY A 190 -2.14 -4.73 38.19
CA GLY A 190 -3.15 -5.26 39.12
C GLY A 190 -3.94 -6.46 38.62
N ASP A 191 -3.83 -6.83 37.33
CA ASP A 191 -4.50 -8.00 36.80
C ASP A 191 -3.57 -9.21 36.91
N ALA A 192 -4.09 -10.24 37.59
CA ALA A 192 -3.47 -11.53 37.87
C ALA A 192 -2.43 -11.92 36.83
N GLU A 193 -1.22 -12.32 37.28
CA GLU A 193 -0.17 -13.01 36.52
C GLU A 193 -0.69 -13.47 35.15
N LEU A 194 -0.64 -12.59 34.14
CA LEU A 194 -1.06 -12.93 32.78
C LEU A 194 0.05 -13.82 32.25
N GLN A 195 0.01 -15.10 32.63
CA GLN A 195 1.12 -16.01 32.45
C GLN A 195 1.33 -16.28 30.97
N ASP A 196 0.28 -16.31 30.13
CA ASP A 196 0.39 -16.49 28.69
C ASP A 196 -0.66 -15.67 27.92
N GLY A 197 -0.23 -14.89 26.92
CA GLY A 197 -1.11 -13.98 26.19
C GLY A 197 -0.81 -13.92 24.70
N ILE A 198 -1.81 -14.28 23.90
CA ILE A 198 -1.84 -14.11 22.44
C ILE A 198 -2.54 -12.79 22.12
N VAL A 199 -1.92 -11.96 21.27
CA VAL A 199 -2.61 -10.79 20.68
C VAL A 199 -3.02 -11.11 19.25
N MET A 200 -4.31 -10.96 18.96
CA MET A 200 -4.85 -10.94 17.60
C MET A 200 -5.24 -9.50 17.23
N VAL A 201 -4.56 -8.92 16.23
CA VAL A 201 -4.84 -7.56 15.77
C VAL A 201 -5.77 -7.61 14.55
N VAL A 202 -7.01 -7.12 14.72
CA VAL A 202 -8.04 -7.12 13.66
C VAL A 202 -8.37 -5.69 13.22
N TYR A 203 -8.25 -5.41 11.91
CA TYR A 203 -8.38 -4.06 11.35
C TYR A 203 -9.75 -3.81 10.70
N PRO A 204 -10.31 -2.58 10.74
CA PRO A 204 -11.65 -2.30 10.22
C PRO A 204 -11.78 -2.08 8.70
N LYS A 205 -10.70 -2.00 7.91
CA LYS A 205 -10.74 -1.70 6.46
C LYS A 205 -9.82 -2.61 5.65
N MET A 206 -10.22 -3.01 4.43
CA MET A 206 -9.27 -3.60 3.49
C MET A 206 -8.41 -2.49 2.91
N VAL A 207 -7.10 -2.73 2.89
CA VAL A 207 -6.22 -2.01 2.01
C VAL A 207 -6.33 -2.69 0.63
N PRO A 208 -6.56 -1.93 -0.46
CA PRO A 208 -6.49 -2.48 -1.80
C PRO A 208 -5.09 -3.07 -2.04
N SER A 209 -5.01 -4.35 -2.40
CA SER A 209 -3.74 -4.90 -2.87
C SER A 209 -3.58 -4.53 -4.35
N THR A 210 -2.80 -3.50 -4.63
CA THR A 210 -2.11 -3.40 -5.91
C THR A 210 -0.93 -4.37 -5.88
N PRO A 211 -0.76 -5.26 -6.88
CA PRO A 211 0.46 -6.02 -7.01
C PRO A 211 1.56 -5.01 -7.37
N GLN A 212 2.24 -4.51 -6.36
CA GLN A 212 3.55 -3.89 -6.50
C GLN A 212 4.54 -4.69 -5.67
N PHE A 213 4.64 -5.96 -6.05
CA PHE A 213 5.89 -6.70 -5.92
C PHE A 213 6.96 -5.97 -6.73
N GLU A 214 7.57 -4.95 -6.13
CA GLU A 214 8.93 -4.52 -6.50
C GLU A 214 9.58 -3.57 -5.48
N TRP A 215 8.85 -3.05 -4.48
CA TRP A 215 9.31 -1.82 -3.81
C TRP A 215 9.66 -1.90 -2.34
N CYS A 216 9.00 -2.74 -1.55
CA CYS A 216 9.56 -3.07 -0.24
C CYS A 216 10.96 -3.73 -0.40
N GLY A 217 11.26 -4.21 -1.61
CA GLY A 217 12.49 -4.88 -1.94
C GLY A 217 13.68 -4.07 -2.38
N ARG A 218 13.46 -2.94 -3.04
CA ARG A 218 14.56 -2.08 -3.52
C ARG A 218 14.74 -0.80 -2.70
N LEU A 219 13.85 -0.56 -1.74
CA LEU A 219 13.99 0.46 -0.68
C LEU A 219 14.72 -0.08 0.57
N VAL A 220 15.33 -1.26 0.50
CA VAL A 220 16.30 -1.74 1.49
C VAL A 220 17.64 -0.99 1.39
N ALA A 221 17.88 -0.24 0.31
CA ALA A 221 19.02 0.67 0.13
C ALA A 221 18.90 2.01 0.90
N LEU A 222 18.08 2.02 1.94
CA LEU A 222 17.65 3.17 2.72
C LEU A 222 17.97 2.90 4.21
N GLY A 223 19.01 2.15 4.57
CA GLY A 223 19.58 2.14 5.93
C GLY A 223 18.69 1.70 7.12
N ILE A 224 17.38 1.48 6.97
CA ILE A 224 16.47 1.19 8.09
C ILE A 224 16.48 -0.30 8.44
N ALA A 225 16.77 -1.21 7.50
CA ALA A 225 16.82 -2.65 7.73
C ALA A 225 18.20 -3.22 7.39
N ARG A 226 18.78 -4.01 8.30
CA ARG A 226 20.11 -4.65 8.20
C ARG A 226 20.17 -5.83 7.22
N HIS A 227 19.13 -6.05 6.42
CA HIS A 227 18.94 -7.33 5.71
C HIS A 227 19.05 -7.18 4.22
N ALA A 228 19.53 -8.22 3.54
CA ALA A 228 19.40 -8.34 2.10
C ALA A 228 17.93 -8.23 1.69
N PHE A 229 17.66 -7.84 0.45
CA PHE A 229 16.30 -7.86 -0.07
C PHE A 229 15.67 -9.24 0.16
N VAL A 230 14.60 -9.27 0.97
CA VAL A 230 13.77 -10.46 1.13
C VAL A 230 12.59 -10.32 0.19
N ASP A 231 12.61 -11.11 -0.89
CA ASP A 231 11.50 -11.21 -1.82
C ASP A 231 10.33 -11.92 -1.14
N MET A 232 9.42 -11.12 -0.57
CA MET A 232 8.22 -11.61 0.08
C MET A 232 7.05 -10.68 -0.18
N PHE A 233 5.86 -11.26 -0.14
CA PHE A 233 4.62 -10.51 -0.30
C PHE A 233 4.40 -9.55 0.86
N GLU A 234 3.87 -8.36 0.54
CA GLU A 234 3.38 -7.42 1.55
C GLU A 234 2.27 -8.07 2.38
N GLN A 235 2.29 -7.82 3.70
CA GLN A 235 1.39 -8.52 4.62
C GLN A 235 0.07 -7.78 4.75
N GLU A 236 -0.88 -8.09 3.88
CA GLU A 236 -2.28 -7.71 4.10
C GLU A 236 -2.99 -8.79 4.91
N SER A 237 -3.16 -8.55 6.21
CA SER A 237 -3.81 -9.50 7.11
C SER A 237 -4.72 -8.83 8.13
N GLY A 238 -5.89 -9.42 8.33
CA GLY A 238 -6.83 -9.07 9.40
C GLY A 238 -6.48 -9.69 10.75
N GLN A 239 -5.37 -10.41 10.89
CA GLN A 239 -4.97 -11.08 12.13
C GLN A 239 -3.48 -11.44 12.10
N LEU A 240 -2.86 -11.36 13.27
CA LEU A 240 -1.50 -11.80 13.56
C LEU A 240 -1.55 -12.61 14.86
N LEU A 241 -0.70 -13.61 14.99
CA LEU A 241 -0.54 -14.38 16.23
C LEU A 241 0.86 -14.10 16.78
N ILE A 242 0.94 -13.46 17.93
CA ILE A 242 2.22 -13.05 18.54
C ILE A 242 2.30 -13.54 19.97
N ASP A 243 3.38 -14.26 20.27
CA ASP A 243 3.79 -14.56 21.63
C ASP A 243 4.52 -13.34 22.20
N ARG A 244 3.85 -12.61 23.10
CA ARG A 244 4.39 -11.37 23.67
C ARG A 244 5.61 -11.59 24.56
N ARG A 245 5.75 -12.77 25.18
CA ARG A 245 6.84 -13.08 26.11
C ARG A 245 8.15 -13.29 25.37
N ARG A 246 8.08 -13.99 24.24
CA ARG A 246 9.25 -14.28 23.40
C ARG A 246 9.65 -13.13 22.47
N HIS A 247 8.74 -12.17 22.24
CA HIS A 247 8.93 -11.14 21.21
C HIS A 247 8.84 -9.70 21.74
N VAL A 248 9.29 -9.47 22.97
CA VAL A 248 9.32 -8.12 23.58
C VAL A 248 10.14 -7.13 22.73
N ALA A 249 11.33 -7.52 22.27
CA ALA A 249 12.19 -6.68 21.44
C ALA A 249 11.56 -6.30 20.07
N PRO A 250 11.03 -7.24 19.27
CA PRO A 250 10.26 -6.91 18.07
C PRO A 250 9.04 -6.03 18.31
N LEU A 251 8.33 -6.23 19.43
CA LEU A 251 7.17 -5.41 19.79
C LEU A 251 7.55 -3.97 20.17
N GLU A 252 8.68 -3.77 20.86
CA GLU A 252 9.18 -2.42 21.14
C GLU A 252 9.68 -1.74 19.86
N LEU A 253 10.34 -2.48 18.97
CA LEU A 253 10.74 -1.96 17.66
C LEU A 253 9.52 -1.57 16.81
N LEU A 254 8.48 -2.39 16.80
CA LEU A 254 7.21 -2.06 16.17
C LEU A 254 6.63 -0.78 16.75
N ARG A 255 6.57 -0.65 18.09
CA ARG A 255 6.10 0.57 18.76
C ARG A 255 6.90 1.78 18.31
N PHE A 256 8.22 1.66 18.21
CA PHE A 256 9.08 2.70 17.65
C PHE A 256 8.70 3.05 16.21
N PHE A 257 8.56 2.06 15.32
CA PHE A 257 8.13 2.29 13.93
C PHE A 257 6.76 2.95 13.80
N THR A 258 5.82 2.62 14.68
CA THR A 258 4.46 3.18 14.66
C THR A 258 4.42 4.62 15.21
N PHE A 259 5.07 4.87 16.34
CA PHE A 259 4.82 6.09 17.14
C PHE A 259 5.96 7.10 17.14
N HIS A 260 7.17 6.74 16.71
CA HIS A 260 8.28 7.70 16.66
C HIS A 260 7.96 8.85 15.72
N LYS A 261 8.21 10.08 16.18
CA LYS A 261 8.04 11.30 15.39
C LYS A 261 9.38 12.02 15.24
N PRO A 262 9.73 12.47 14.03
CA PRO A 262 9.00 12.32 12.77
C PRO A 262 8.99 10.86 12.28
N ASN A 263 7.89 10.43 11.66
CA ASN A 263 7.72 9.05 11.17
C ASN A 263 8.05 8.96 9.66
N PRO A 264 9.20 8.38 9.26
CA PRO A 264 9.57 8.29 7.85
C PRO A 264 8.63 7.37 7.05
N PHE A 265 8.06 6.32 7.65
CA PHE A 265 7.13 5.42 6.96
C PHE A 265 5.86 6.16 6.50
N VAL A 266 5.32 7.04 7.35
CA VAL A 266 4.14 7.85 7.01
C VAL A 266 4.51 8.98 6.05
N GLN A 267 5.62 9.69 6.31
CA GLN A 267 6.02 10.83 5.49
C GLN A 267 6.35 10.42 4.06
N LEU A 268 7.02 9.28 3.88
CA LEU A 268 7.46 8.78 2.59
C LEU A 268 6.49 7.76 1.98
N LYS A 269 5.42 7.39 2.72
CA LYS A 269 4.44 6.36 2.33
C LYS A 269 5.11 5.04 1.93
N LEU A 270 6.02 4.57 2.78
CA LEU A 270 6.83 3.36 2.51
C LEU A 270 6.08 2.06 2.80
N VAL A 271 4.96 2.14 3.51
CA VAL A 271 4.12 1.01 3.89
C VAL A 271 2.66 1.37 3.65
N TRP A 272 1.87 0.39 3.24
CA TRP A 272 0.45 0.55 3.00
C TRP A 272 -0.40 0.37 4.27
N GLY A 273 0.06 -0.49 5.19
CA GLY A 273 -0.64 -0.85 6.41
C GLY A 273 0.27 -0.99 7.62
N ASP A 274 -0.36 -1.06 8.80
CA ASP A 274 0.34 -1.26 10.06
C ASP A 274 0.99 -2.65 10.16
N LYS A 275 0.42 -3.67 9.51
CA LYS A 275 0.91 -5.07 9.51
C LYS A 275 2.27 -5.22 8.86
N ASP A 276 2.57 -4.42 7.84
CA ASP A 276 3.92 -4.39 7.29
C ASP A 276 4.95 -3.89 8.30
N LEU A 277 4.58 -3.02 9.26
CA LEU A 277 5.51 -2.63 10.32
C LEU A 277 5.87 -3.81 11.24
N PHE A 278 4.96 -4.76 11.47
CA PHE A 278 5.27 -5.99 12.21
C PHE A 278 6.28 -6.84 11.42
N ARG A 279 6.00 -7.07 10.13
CA ARG A 279 6.90 -7.80 9.23
C ARG A 279 8.29 -7.17 9.20
N LEU A 280 8.37 -5.86 9.06
CA LEU A 280 9.64 -5.12 9.06
C LEU A 280 10.37 -5.22 10.40
N ALA A 281 9.68 -5.20 11.54
CA ALA A 281 10.30 -5.36 12.85
C ALA A 281 10.88 -6.76 13.05
N TRP A 282 10.15 -7.81 12.65
CA TRP A 282 10.62 -9.20 12.72
C TRP A 282 11.80 -9.44 11.78
N LEU A 283 11.71 -8.95 10.54
CA LEU A 283 12.81 -9.01 9.59
C LEU A 283 14.03 -8.28 10.16
N LYS A 284 13.92 -7.02 10.61
CA LYS A 284 15.07 -6.23 11.12
C LYS A 284 15.82 -6.94 12.26
N LEU A 285 15.11 -7.69 13.10
CA LEU A 285 15.69 -8.42 14.23
C LEU A 285 16.03 -9.88 13.93
N ASP A 286 15.87 -10.33 12.68
CA ASP A 286 16.09 -11.70 12.24
C ASP A 286 15.32 -12.73 13.10
N VAL A 287 14.10 -12.34 13.49
CA VAL A 287 13.23 -13.20 14.29
C VAL A 287 12.40 -14.06 13.35
N PRO A 288 12.40 -15.40 13.50
CA PRO A 288 11.62 -16.28 12.63
C PRO A 288 10.12 -16.05 12.82
N PHE A 289 9.38 -16.06 11.70
CA PHE A 289 7.92 -16.00 11.69
C PHE A 289 7.36 -16.87 10.55
N HIS A 290 6.08 -17.22 10.68
CA HIS A 290 5.36 -17.95 9.64
C HIS A 290 4.37 -17.03 8.92
N MET A 291 4.42 -17.04 7.59
CA MET A 291 3.51 -16.31 6.73
C MET A 291 2.59 -17.29 6.02
N ILE A 292 1.28 -17.08 6.14
CA ILE A 292 0.28 -17.83 5.39
C ILE A 292 0.52 -17.59 3.90
N GLN A 293 0.69 -18.68 3.16
CA GLN A 293 1.04 -18.60 1.75
C GLN A 293 -0.15 -18.20 0.89
N SER A 294 -1.35 -18.66 1.22
CA SER A 294 -2.56 -18.29 0.49
C SER A 294 -2.86 -16.80 0.64
N PRO A 295 -2.93 -16.03 -0.46
CA PRO A 295 -3.36 -14.63 -0.40
C PRO A 295 -4.77 -14.49 0.21
N PRO A 296 -5.12 -13.31 0.72
CA PRO A 296 -6.49 -13.03 1.11
C PRO A 296 -7.47 -13.27 -0.05
N ALA A 297 -8.59 -13.91 0.24
CA ALA A 297 -9.75 -13.99 -0.65
C ALA A 297 -10.75 -12.88 -0.29
N VAL A 298 -11.79 -12.72 -1.11
CA VAL A 298 -12.81 -11.69 -0.91
C VAL A 298 -14.19 -12.32 -0.95
N ALA A 299 -14.97 -12.15 0.12
CA ALA A 299 -16.37 -12.54 0.16
C ALA A 299 -17.28 -11.32 -0.05
N GLY A 300 -18.38 -11.54 -0.75
CA GLY A 300 -19.26 -10.46 -1.17
C GLY A 300 -20.54 -10.93 -1.82
N LYS A 301 -21.27 -9.95 -2.34
CA LYS A 301 -22.58 -10.14 -2.96
C LYS A 301 -22.46 -9.94 -4.47
N VAL A 302 -23.12 -10.80 -5.22
CA VAL A 302 -23.36 -10.58 -6.65
C VAL A 302 -24.76 -9.99 -6.84
N VAL A 303 -24.85 -8.87 -7.56
CA VAL A 303 -26.11 -8.23 -7.95
C VAL A 303 -26.01 -7.89 -9.43
N ASN A 304 -26.97 -8.37 -10.24
CA ASN A 304 -27.01 -8.15 -11.69
C ASN A 304 -25.69 -8.49 -12.40
N GLY A 305 -25.06 -9.60 -12.03
CA GLY A 305 -23.77 -10.04 -12.61
C GLY A 305 -22.54 -9.26 -12.14
N THR A 306 -22.71 -8.24 -11.30
CA THR A 306 -21.59 -7.49 -10.70
C THR A 306 -21.33 -7.98 -9.29
N PHE A 307 -20.11 -8.42 -9.03
CA PHE A 307 -19.65 -8.75 -7.68
C PHE A 307 -19.35 -7.46 -6.90
N CYS A 308 -19.61 -7.48 -5.60
CA CYS A 308 -19.17 -6.46 -4.67
C CYS A 308 -18.60 -7.14 -3.43
N GLY A 309 -17.27 -7.23 -3.38
CA GLY A 309 -16.55 -7.74 -2.21
C GLY A 309 -16.57 -6.72 -1.08
N MET A 310 -16.93 -7.19 0.12
CA MET A 310 -17.04 -6.35 1.32
C MET A 310 -16.34 -6.99 2.52
N THR A 311 -15.85 -8.21 2.37
CA THR A 311 -15.32 -9.04 3.44
C THR A 311 -13.98 -9.63 3.01
N MET A 312 -12.96 -9.45 3.85
CA MET A 312 -11.66 -10.10 3.69
C MET A 312 -11.78 -11.53 4.19
N VAL A 313 -11.26 -12.48 3.43
CA VAL A 313 -11.23 -13.89 3.81
C VAL A 313 -9.78 -14.33 3.89
N GLN A 314 -9.43 -14.96 5.01
CA GLN A 314 -8.06 -15.41 5.28
C GLN A 314 -8.06 -16.92 5.50
N HIS A 315 -6.93 -17.51 5.15
CA HIS A 315 -6.76 -18.95 5.11
C HIS A 315 -5.85 -19.45 6.23
N ASP A 316 -5.92 -20.74 6.50
CA ASP A 316 -4.93 -21.46 7.29
C ASP A 316 -3.69 -21.83 6.44
N ALA A 317 -2.72 -22.50 7.07
CA ALA A 317 -1.49 -22.94 6.40
C ALA A 317 -1.71 -24.01 5.32
N LYS A 318 -2.90 -24.65 5.27
CA LYS A 318 -3.30 -25.63 4.25
C LYS A 318 -4.11 -24.99 3.11
N GLY A 319 -4.40 -23.70 3.20
CA GLY A 319 -5.21 -22.96 2.23
C GLY A 319 -6.72 -23.05 2.45
N GLY A 320 -7.18 -23.65 3.55
CA GLY A 320 -8.60 -23.65 3.92
C GLY A 320 -9.03 -22.31 4.50
N VAL A 321 -10.27 -21.88 4.27
CA VAL A 321 -10.82 -20.66 4.86
C VAL A 321 -10.86 -20.79 6.39
N LEU A 322 -10.20 -19.87 7.09
CA LEU A 322 -10.09 -19.85 8.54
C LEU A 322 -10.84 -18.67 9.17
N PHE A 323 -10.89 -17.52 8.49
CA PHE A 323 -11.39 -16.28 9.07
C PHE A 323 -12.02 -15.36 8.04
N LEU A 324 -13.09 -14.68 8.44
CA LEU A 324 -13.81 -13.70 7.63
C LEU A 324 -13.96 -12.40 8.41
N HIS A 325 -13.50 -11.30 7.82
CA HIS A 325 -13.64 -9.97 8.37
C HIS A 325 -14.49 -9.10 7.47
N ARG A 326 -15.70 -8.72 7.92
CA ARG A 326 -16.54 -7.74 7.21
C ARG A 326 -15.91 -6.35 7.34
N ASN A 327 -15.31 -5.83 6.27
CA ASN A 327 -14.66 -4.51 6.26
C ASN A 327 -15.69 -3.39 6.10
N SER A 328 -16.66 -3.62 5.24
CA SER A 328 -17.82 -2.77 5.04
C SER A 328 -19.09 -3.48 5.51
N HIS A 329 -20.21 -2.76 5.60
CA HIS A 329 -21.48 -3.33 6.05
C HIS A 329 -21.35 -4.09 7.39
N LYS A 330 -20.76 -3.40 8.37
CA LYS A 330 -20.64 -3.88 9.75
C LYS A 330 -22.03 -4.18 10.31
N LEU A 331 -22.10 -5.25 11.10
CA LEU A 331 -23.33 -5.62 11.78
C LEU A 331 -23.61 -4.62 12.91
N THR A 332 -24.82 -4.08 12.91
CA THR A 332 -25.27 -3.06 13.87
C THR A 332 -26.24 -3.63 14.90
N GLY A 333 -26.90 -4.74 14.57
CA GLY A 333 -28.00 -5.26 15.37
C GLY A 333 -29.28 -4.44 15.25
N GLY A 334 -29.34 -3.51 14.29
CA GLY A 334 -30.43 -2.54 14.12
C GLY A 334 -30.11 -1.15 14.64
N ARG A 335 -31.06 -0.23 14.50
CA ARG A 335 -30.92 1.17 14.95
C ARG A 335 -31.12 1.25 16.46
N ILE A 336 -30.09 1.69 17.18
CA ILE A 336 -30.22 2.09 18.59
C ILE A 336 -31.05 3.38 18.63
N ARG A 337 -32.18 3.35 19.34
CA ARG A 337 -32.99 4.53 19.64
C ARG A 337 -32.44 5.18 20.90
N ASN A 338 -31.69 6.26 20.75
CA ASN A 338 -31.33 7.07 21.91
C ASN A 338 -32.48 8.05 22.22
N PRO A 339 -33.03 8.08 23.45
CA PRO A 339 -34.06 9.04 23.82
C PRO A 339 -33.63 10.51 23.68
N ALA A 340 -32.32 10.80 23.71
CA ALA A 340 -31.80 12.14 23.40
C ALA A 340 -31.94 12.49 21.91
N ASP A 341 -31.75 11.52 21.01
CA ASP A 341 -31.91 11.71 19.56
C ASP A 341 -33.39 11.87 19.20
N GLU A 342 -34.29 11.17 19.90
CA GLU A 342 -35.73 11.35 19.75
C GLU A 342 -36.18 12.74 20.23
N LYS A 343 -35.65 13.21 21.36
CA LYS A 343 -35.88 14.58 21.87
C LYS A 343 -35.34 15.66 20.93
N ASN A 344 -34.16 15.46 20.35
CA ASN A 344 -33.59 16.37 19.36
C ASN A 344 -34.41 16.35 18.05
N ARG A 345 -35.00 15.22 17.69
CA ARG A 345 -35.85 15.07 16.50
C ARG A 345 -37.25 15.67 16.71
N THR A 346 -37.82 15.61 17.92
CA THR A 346 -39.05 16.34 18.27
C THR A 346 -38.82 17.84 18.35
N MET A 347 -37.71 18.30 18.96
CA MET A 347 -37.33 19.73 18.97
C MET A 347 -37.11 20.26 17.55
N ARG A 348 -36.49 19.48 16.65
CA ARG A 348 -36.34 19.84 15.22
C ARG A 348 -37.66 19.79 14.44
N LYS A 349 -38.61 18.95 14.84
CA LYS A 349 -39.96 18.90 14.23
C LYS A 349 -40.84 20.07 14.67
N GLU A 350 -40.76 20.47 15.94
CA GLU A 350 -41.44 21.65 16.48
C GLU A 350 -40.89 22.93 15.87
N ALA A 351 -39.57 23.00 15.62
CA ALA A 351 -38.95 24.12 14.91
C ALA A 351 -39.25 24.18 13.39
N ARG A 352 -39.87 23.15 12.80
CA ARG A 352 -40.19 23.06 11.36
C ARG A 352 -41.65 23.37 11.03
N VAL A 353 -42.43 23.86 11.99
CA VAL A 353 -43.82 24.30 11.71
C VAL A 353 -43.85 25.63 10.93
N ASP A 354 -42.76 26.41 10.92
CA ASP A 354 -42.73 27.75 10.31
C ASP A 354 -41.90 27.92 9.02
N ASP A 355 -41.35 26.86 8.42
CA ASP A 355 -40.66 27.05 7.12
C ASP A 355 -40.78 25.84 6.18
N LYS A 356 -41.65 25.98 5.16
CA LYS A 356 -41.74 25.06 4.04
C LYS A 356 -40.71 25.42 2.98
N VAL A 357 -39.44 25.05 3.18
CA VAL A 357 -38.47 24.97 2.10
C VAL A 357 -37.54 23.75 2.28
N GLN A 358 -37.80 22.75 1.44
CA GLN A 358 -36.82 21.86 0.81
C GLN A 358 -35.74 21.22 1.69
N GLU A 359 -36.11 20.18 2.44
CA GLU A 359 -35.13 19.20 2.92
C GLU A 359 -35.11 17.95 2.04
N ARG A 360 -34.01 17.83 1.29
CA ARG A 360 -33.63 16.65 0.53
C ARG A 360 -32.92 15.68 1.47
N ASN A 361 -33.66 14.66 1.90
CA ASN A 361 -33.21 13.31 2.27
C ASN A 361 -31.78 13.16 2.87
N GLU A 362 -31.66 13.33 4.19
CA GLU A 362 -30.58 12.70 4.98
C GLU A 362 -31.03 11.45 5.75
N ASP A 363 -32.25 10.95 5.52
CA ASP A 363 -32.80 9.77 6.20
C ASP A 363 -32.74 8.46 5.37
N LYS A 364 -31.97 8.44 4.27
CA LYS A 364 -31.77 7.25 3.42
C LYS A 364 -30.31 6.75 3.43
N VAL A 365 -29.72 6.60 4.61
CA VAL A 365 -28.56 5.70 4.80
C VAL A 365 -29.08 4.39 5.38
N ALA A 366 -29.80 3.67 4.54
CA ALA A 366 -30.02 2.24 4.65
C ALA A 366 -29.96 1.74 3.22
N SER A 367 -28.85 1.05 2.94
CA SER A 367 -28.53 0.44 1.65
C SER A 367 -29.73 -0.22 0.99
N SER A 368 -29.78 -0.13 -0.34
CA SER A 368 -30.79 -0.65 -1.26
C SER A 368 -30.90 -2.19 -1.29
N THR A 369 -30.58 -2.87 -0.20
CA THR A 369 -30.96 -4.25 0.04
C THR A 369 -31.95 -4.25 1.19
N GLN A 370 -33.24 -4.44 0.89
CA GLN A 370 -34.28 -4.64 1.90
C GLN A 370 -33.76 -5.63 2.96
N PRO A 371 -33.78 -5.28 4.26
CA PRO A 371 -33.56 -6.26 5.31
C PRO A 371 -34.51 -7.42 5.04
N SER A 372 -34.02 -8.67 5.07
CA SER A 372 -34.96 -9.78 5.21
C SER A 372 -35.82 -9.48 6.44
N GLN A 373 -37.14 -9.65 6.38
CA GLN A 373 -38.06 -9.34 7.50
C GLN A 373 -37.59 -9.92 8.86
N GLU A 374 -36.77 -10.96 8.84
CA GLU A 374 -36.21 -11.66 9.99
C GLU A 374 -35.04 -10.96 10.71
N TYR A 375 -34.14 -10.22 10.01
CA TYR A 375 -32.95 -9.63 10.64
C TYR A 375 -32.68 -8.20 10.15
N PRO A 376 -32.27 -7.27 11.03
CA PRO A 376 -32.06 -5.86 10.70
C PRO A 376 -30.87 -5.61 9.76
N ASP A 377 -29.78 -6.36 9.91
CA ASP A 377 -28.60 -6.25 9.05
C ASP A 377 -28.74 -7.11 7.80
N ALA A 378 -28.23 -6.67 6.65
CA ALA A 378 -28.31 -7.43 5.40
C ALA A 378 -27.35 -8.65 5.35
N ALA A 379 -27.79 -9.70 4.65
CA ALA A 379 -26.92 -10.78 4.18
C ALA A 379 -26.13 -10.29 2.94
N ILE A 380 -24.82 -10.50 2.97
CA ILE A 380 -23.88 -9.99 1.97
C ILE A 380 -22.89 -11.06 1.47
N TRP A 381 -22.93 -12.29 1.98
CA TRP A 381 -22.07 -13.38 1.53
C TRP A 381 -22.84 -14.30 0.60
N THR A 382 -22.79 -14.01 -0.71
CA THR A 382 -23.30 -14.94 -1.72
C THR A 382 -22.19 -15.67 -2.44
N HIS A 383 -21.03 -15.03 -2.62
CA HIS A 383 -19.88 -15.62 -3.31
C HIS A 383 -18.58 -15.34 -2.54
N LEU A 384 -17.64 -16.28 -2.67
CA LEU A 384 -16.24 -16.13 -2.32
C LEU A 384 -15.41 -16.09 -3.60
N LEU A 385 -14.64 -15.02 -3.76
CA LEU A 385 -13.67 -14.84 -4.83
C LEU A 385 -12.27 -15.17 -4.28
N SER A 386 -11.65 -16.21 -4.81
CA SER A 386 -10.36 -16.73 -4.36
C SER A 386 -9.31 -16.65 -5.46
N PHE A 387 -8.05 -16.43 -5.07
CA PHE A 387 -6.93 -16.47 -5.99
C PHE A 387 -6.46 -17.91 -6.20
N ARG A 388 -6.09 -18.27 -7.42
CA ARG A 388 -5.59 -19.60 -7.75
C ARG A 388 -4.16 -19.77 -7.22
N SER A 389 -3.91 -20.88 -6.52
CA SER A 389 -2.56 -21.22 -6.03
C SER A 389 -1.55 -21.48 -7.15
N THR A 390 -2.03 -21.80 -8.36
CA THR A 390 -1.21 -22.02 -9.55
C THR A 390 -0.85 -20.72 -10.28
N SER A 391 -1.52 -19.62 -9.97
CA SER A 391 -1.31 -18.34 -10.64
C SER A 391 -0.07 -17.62 -10.07
N PRO A 392 0.69 -16.90 -10.91
CA PRO A 392 1.83 -16.14 -10.44
C PRO A 392 1.35 -15.03 -9.50
N ARG A 393 2.02 -14.88 -8.35
CA ARG A 393 1.63 -13.88 -7.33
C ARG A 393 1.63 -12.44 -7.85
N SER A 394 2.37 -12.14 -8.92
CA SER A 394 2.34 -10.85 -9.61
C SER A 394 0.94 -10.48 -10.13
N GLU A 395 0.09 -11.47 -10.40
CA GLU A 395 -1.26 -11.29 -10.92
C GLU A 395 -2.32 -11.10 -9.81
N TYR A 396 -1.91 -11.18 -8.55
CA TYR A 396 -2.82 -10.96 -7.43
C TYR A 396 -3.16 -9.47 -7.30
N GLN A 397 -4.28 -9.08 -7.89
CA GLN A 397 -4.79 -7.72 -7.85
C GLN A 397 -6.23 -7.69 -7.33
N ILE A 398 -6.43 -6.91 -6.26
CA ILE A 398 -7.76 -6.63 -5.70
C ILE A 398 -8.13 -5.21 -6.11
N GLU A 399 -9.08 -5.09 -7.03
CA GLU A 399 -9.54 -3.79 -7.50
C GLU A 399 -10.42 -3.12 -6.45
N THR A 400 -10.57 -1.81 -6.59
CA THR A 400 -11.45 -0.99 -5.75
C THR A 400 -12.30 -0.11 -6.64
N TYR A 401 -13.62 -0.27 -6.58
CA TYR A 401 -14.56 0.41 -7.45
C TYR A 401 -15.88 0.69 -6.74
N HIS A 402 -16.69 1.58 -7.31
CA HIS A 402 -18.06 1.79 -6.91
C HIS A 402 -19.00 1.10 -7.88
N THR A 403 -20.12 0.58 -7.38
CA THR A 403 -21.15 0.00 -8.25
C THR A 403 -22.15 1.06 -8.67
N GLU A 404 -22.79 0.87 -9.82
CA GLU A 404 -23.80 1.81 -10.34
C GLU A 404 -24.98 2.02 -9.38
N TYR A 405 -25.32 0.97 -8.61
CA TYR A 405 -26.44 0.95 -7.68
C TYR A 405 -26.08 1.40 -6.25
N SER A 406 -24.80 1.61 -5.93
CA SER A 406 -24.37 2.11 -4.63
C SER A 406 -23.11 2.97 -4.75
N LYS A 407 -23.32 4.29 -4.80
CA LYS A 407 -22.21 5.28 -4.88
C LYS A 407 -21.43 5.43 -3.58
N ASP A 408 -22.05 5.11 -2.44
CA ASP A 408 -21.40 5.25 -1.12
C ASP A 408 -20.66 3.98 -0.69
N GLN A 409 -20.94 2.84 -1.33
CA GLN A 409 -20.28 1.58 -1.04
C GLN A 409 -19.08 1.37 -1.95
N ILE A 410 -17.91 1.19 -1.33
CA ILE A 410 -16.68 0.77 -2.01
C ILE A 410 -16.68 -0.76 -2.09
N CYS A 411 -16.57 -1.29 -3.30
CA CYS A 411 -16.48 -2.72 -3.56
C CYS A 411 -15.03 -3.10 -3.84
N TYR A 412 -14.66 -4.29 -3.39
CA TYR A 412 -13.31 -4.84 -3.53
C TYR A 412 -13.33 -6.16 -4.31
N GLY A 413 -12.24 -6.47 -5.00
CA GLY A 413 -12.06 -7.73 -5.73
C GLY A 413 -12.14 -7.52 -7.24
N GLN A 414 -12.76 -8.46 -7.94
CA GLN A 414 -12.97 -8.38 -9.39
C GLN A 414 -14.44 -8.01 -9.65
N GLN A 415 -14.70 -6.98 -10.46
CA GLN A 415 -16.07 -6.54 -10.74
C GLN A 415 -16.93 -7.63 -11.38
N PHE A 416 -16.35 -8.35 -12.33
CA PHE A 416 -16.95 -9.49 -12.99
C PHE A 416 -16.17 -10.75 -12.62
N LEU A 417 -16.86 -11.78 -12.14
CA LEU A 417 -16.23 -12.96 -11.55
C LEU A 417 -15.38 -13.76 -12.54
N ASP A 418 -15.68 -13.66 -13.84
CA ASP A 418 -15.00 -14.39 -14.91
C ASP A 418 -14.02 -13.53 -15.71
N ALA A 419 -13.79 -12.26 -15.31
CA ALA A 419 -12.92 -11.35 -16.06
C ALA A 419 -11.42 -11.64 -15.89
N ASN A 420 -11.02 -12.31 -14.80
CA ASN A 420 -9.63 -12.60 -14.50
C ASN A 420 -9.44 -14.09 -14.23
N GLU A 421 -8.72 -14.77 -15.12
CA GLU A 421 -8.47 -16.21 -15.05
C GLU A 421 -7.71 -16.66 -13.80
N ASN A 422 -6.98 -15.75 -13.16
CA ASN A 422 -6.22 -16.02 -11.93
C ASN A 422 -7.10 -16.08 -10.68
N PHE A 423 -8.36 -15.66 -10.79
CA PHE A 423 -9.35 -15.77 -9.73
C PHE A 423 -10.41 -16.82 -10.10
N TYR A 424 -11.08 -17.33 -9.08
CA TYR A 424 -12.26 -18.17 -9.23
C TYR A 424 -13.27 -17.86 -8.16
N ALA A 425 -14.55 -17.99 -8.49
CA ALA A 425 -15.64 -17.76 -7.58
C ALA A 425 -16.27 -19.08 -7.14
N GLN A 426 -16.69 -19.15 -5.88
CA GLN A 426 -17.50 -20.24 -5.34
C GLN A 426 -18.75 -19.65 -4.69
N GLU A 427 -19.88 -20.32 -4.85
CA GLU A 427 -21.08 -19.96 -4.10
C GLU A 427 -20.86 -20.23 -2.61
N PHE A 428 -21.12 -19.22 -1.79
CA PHE A 428 -20.97 -19.32 -0.34
C PHE A 428 -21.90 -20.38 0.27
N ALA A 429 -23.06 -20.61 -0.37
CA ALA A 429 -24.02 -21.64 0.00
C ALA A 429 -23.45 -23.07 -0.05
N SER A 430 -22.44 -23.31 -0.90
CA SER A 430 -21.79 -24.63 -1.05
C SER A 430 -20.77 -24.95 0.06
N MET A 431 -20.48 -23.99 0.93
CA MET A 431 -19.46 -24.14 1.97
C MET A 431 -19.99 -24.83 3.21
N SER A 432 -19.11 -25.53 3.94
CA SER A 432 -19.45 -26.20 5.21
C SER A 432 -19.91 -25.23 6.31
N PHE A 433 -19.61 -23.93 6.17
CA PHE A 433 -19.98 -22.86 7.09
C PHE A 433 -20.96 -21.85 6.45
N SER A 434 -21.76 -22.26 5.46
CA SER A 434 -22.72 -21.39 4.76
C SER A 434 -23.72 -20.69 5.71
N GLY A 435 -24.08 -21.32 6.84
CA GLY A 435 -24.96 -20.72 7.86
C GLY A 435 -24.32 -19.68 8.77
N LEU A 436 -23.00 -19.43 8.66
CA LEU A 436 -22.27 -18.55 9.56
C LEU A 436 -22.80 -17.11 9.55
N GLU A 437 -23.15 -16.59 8.37
CA GLU A 437 -23.66 -15.22 8.23
C GLU A 437 -24.99 -15.03 8.99
N THR A 438 -25.88 -16.01 8.91
CA THR A 438 -27.16 -16.00 9.62
C THR A 438 -26.95 -15.97 11.12
N HIS A 439 -26.04 -16.80 11.65
CA HIS A 439 -25.70 -16.78 13.07
C HIS A 439 -25.14 -15.42 13.51
N LEU A 440 -24.23 -14.83 12.75
CA LEU A 440 -23.66 -13.52 13.06
C LEU A 440 -24.73 -12.41 13.07
N ARG A 441 -25.64 -12.41 12.10
CA ARG A 441 -26.76 -11.45 12.04
C ARG A 441 -27.71 -11.62 13.22
N ARG A 442 -28.01 -12.85 13.62
CA ARG A 442 -28.81 -13.15 14.81
C ARG A 442 -28.14 -12.64 16.08
N PHE A 443 -26.86 -12.94 16.30
CA PHE A 443 -26.12 -12.47 17.47
C PHE A 443 -26.03 -10.95 17.52
N ALA A 444 -25.82 -10.29 16.38
CA ALA A 444 -25.82 -8.83 16.32
C ALA A 444 -27.18 -8.25 16.72
N MET A 445 -28.29 -8.80 16.20
CA MET A 445 -29.63 -8.39 16.57
C MET A 445 -29.90 -8.57 18.07
N GLU A 446 -29.58 -9.75 18.63
CA GLU A 446 -29.72 -10.04 20.07
C GLU A 446 -28.91 -9.04 20.91
N ALA A 447 -27.66 -8.75 20.52
CA ALA A 447 -26.82 -7.76 21.19
C ALA A 447 -27.38 -6.33 21.09
N GLY A 448 -27.91 -5.95 19.92
CA GLY A 448 -28.58 -4.67 19.69
C GLY A 448 -29.80 -4.49 20.60
N GLN A 449 -30.62 -5.54 20.76
CA GLN A 449 -31.79 -5.54 21.65
C GLN A 449 -31.39 -5.39 23.12
N LEU A 450 -30.36 -6.13 23.56
CA LEU A 450 -29.83 -6.02 24.93
C LEU A 450 -29.26 -4.63 25.20
N HIS A 451 -28.52 -4.06 24.24
CA HIS A 451 -28.00 -2.71 24.35
C HIS A 451 -29.12 -1.67 24.45
N GLN A 452 -30.15 -1.79 23.60
CA GLN A 452 -31.32 -0.91 23.65
C GLN A 452 -32.05 -0.99 24.99
N ALA A 453 -32.28 -2.19 25.52
CA ALA A 453 -32.92 -2.37 26.81
C ALA A 453 -32.13 -1.69 27.95
N ARG A 454 -30.79 -1.75 27.89
CA ARG A 454 -29.92 -1.03 28.84
C ARG A 454 -30.05 0.49 28.70
N VAL A 455 -30.05 1.01 27.48
CA VAL A 455 -30.24 2.44 27.19
C VAL A 455 -31.59 2.92 27.73
N ASP A 456 -32.67 2.19 27.47
CA ASP A 456 -34.02 2.51 27.93
C ASP A 456 -34.12 2.50 29.46
N ALA A 457 -33.48 1.53 30.12
CA ALA A 457 -33.45 1.47 31.58
C ALA A 457 -32.70 2.66 32.21
N ILE A 458 -31.58 3.09 31.62
CA ILE A 458 -30.85 4.29 32.06
C ILE A 458 -31.71 5.54 31.87
N ALA A 459 -32.36 5.68 30.71
CA ALA A 459 -33.23 6.81 30.41
C ALA A 459 -34.41 6.90 31.40
N ARG A 460 -35.05 5.76 31.72
CA ARG A 460 -36.13 5.70 32.72
C ARG A 460 -35.66 6.12 34.11
N LYS A 461 -34.48 5.67 34.55
CA LYS A 461 -33.89 6.09 35.84
C LYS A 461 -33.65 7.60 35.90
N GLN A 462 -33.10 8.17 34.83
CA GLN A 462 -32.86 9.62 34.74
C GLN A 462 -34.17 10.44 34.72
N GLN A 463 -35.22 9.94 34.06
CA GLN A 463 -36.54 10.57 34.09
C GLN A 463 -37.19 10.53 35.48
N LEU A 464 -37.04 9.42 36.22
CA LEU A 464 -37.54 9.30 37.59
C LEU A 464 -36.81 10.25 38.55
N GLN A 465 -35.49 10.42 38.39
CA GLN A 465 -34.69 11.37 39.19
C GLN A 465 -35.00 12.85 38.87
N ARG A 466 -35.58 13.14 37.70
CA ARG A 466 -35.92 14.50 37.25
C ARG A 466 -37.32 14.98 37.66
N LYS A 467 -38.17 14.15 38.28
CA LYS A 467 -39.47 14.61 38.80
C LYS A 467 -39.25 15.43 40.09
N PRO A 468 -39.54 16.74 40.14
CA PRO A 468 -39.47 17.49 41.38
C PRO A 468 -40.58 17.03 42.33
N PHE A 469 -40.27 17.01 43.63
CA PHE A 469 -41.25 16.91 44.71
C PHE A 469 -42.37 17.93 44.44
N ARG A 470 -43.58 17.44 44.19
CA ARG A 470 -44.76 18.30 44.07
C ARG A 470 -45.00 18.89 45.45
N VAL A 471 -44.60 20.15 45.66
CA VAL A 471 -45.01 20.91 46.85
C VAL A 471 -46.53 20.91 46.84
N GLN A 472 -47.13 20.23 47.83
CA GLN A 472 -48.55 20.31 48.11
C GLN A 472 -48.86 21.79 48.36
N ALA A 473 -49.65 22.40 47.48
CA ALA A 473 -50.26 23.68 47.78
C ALA A 473 -51.15 23.46 49.01
N ALA A 474 -50.69 23.94 50.17
CA ALA A 474 -51.53 24.10 51.34
C ALA A 474 -52.62 25.11 50.97
N THR A 475 -53.83 24.60 50.75
CA THR A 475 -55.04 25.33 51.05
C THR A 475 -55.03 25.64 52.54
N ASP A 476 -55.03 26.91 52.94
CA ASP A 476 -55.71 27.35 54.15
C ASP A 476 -55.86 28.88 54.21
N VAL A 477 -57.14 29.26 54.34
CA VAL A 477 -57.79 30.48 54.87
C VAL A 477 -57.63 31.81 54.12
#